data_AF-A0A661ZJ54-F1
#
_entry.id   AF-A0A661ZJ54-F1
#
_cell.length_a   1.000
_cell.length_b   1.000
_cell.length_c   1.000
_cell.angle_alpha   90.00
_cell.angle_beta   90.00
_cell.angle_gamma   90.00
#
_symmetry.space_group_name_H-M   'P 1'
#
loop_
_entity.id
_entity.type
_entity.pdbx_description
1 polymer ?
#
loop_
_entity_poly.entity_id
_entity_poly.type
_entity_poly.pdbx_seq_one_letter_code
_entity_poly.pdbx_strand_id
1 'polypeptide(L)'
;MDLYGKKSKSIPQKLIIIGLEIVLLYLAYFIAFKKGGTTVYNWFGINIQEGNLMRRIIIFSFSIIVFLRISFATFVFVKRRIPFEETISVPIAFALYYIGFAIFGYGSNAPLGIIDYTGIAIFLFGSYLNTFSEYQRHTWKKDPENKGKLYTINLFKYSMHINYFGDLLWVIGYAVLTHNVYSAWIPLFLYLFFAYFNIPKLDTYLEEKYKEQFSDYKKHTKKFIPFIY
;
A
#
# COMPACT_ATOMS: atom_id res chain seq x y z
N MET A 1 4.45 4.12 -19.32
CA MET A 1 5.09 3.41 -18.19
C MET A 1 5.11 1.92 -18.52
N ASP A 2 6.23 1.44 -19.04
CA ASP A 2 6.40 0.06 -19.49
C ASP A 2 6.53 -0.87 -18.27
N LEU A 3 5.38 -1.36 -17.79
CA LEU A 3 5.26 -2.23 -16.61
C LEU A 3 6.04 -3.55 -16.78
N TYR A 4 6.54 -3.85 -17.98
CA TYR A 4 7.22 -5.10 -18.31
C TYR A 4 8.48 -4.87 -19.15
N GLY A 5 9.12 -3.71 -19.00
CA GLY A 5 10.37 -3.38 -19.67
C GLY A 5 11.51 -4.36 -19.36
N LYS A 6 12.61 -4.24 -20.10
CA LYS A 6 13.80 -5.10 -19.99
C LYS A 6 14.18 -5.35 -18.53
N LYS A 7 14.43 -6.62 -18.18
CA LYS A 7 14.90 -7.00 -16.83
C LYS A 7 16.16 -6.21 -16.50
N SER A 8 16.15 -5.53 -15.37
CA SER A 8 17.30 -4.79 -14.84
C SER A 8 17.25 -4.83 -13.32
N LYS A 9 18.41 -4.91 -12.67
CA LYS A 9 18.47 -4.86 -11.21
C LYS A 9 18.09 -3.48 -10.65
N SER A 10 18.28 -2.41 -11.43
CA SER A 10 17.97 -1.02 -11.07
C SER A 10 18.41 -0.64 -9.64
N ILE A 11 19.60 -1.10 -9.21
CA ILE A 11 20.07 -0.93 -7.83
C ILE A 11 20.15 0.54 -7.41
N PRO A 12 20.71 1.47 -8.21
CA PRO A 12 20.75 2.89 -7.81
C PRO A 12 19.36 3.48 -7.59
N GLN A 13 18.40 3.17 -8.47
CA GLN A 13 17.01 3.63 -8.33
C GLN A 13 16.35 3.10 -7.06
N LYS A 14 16.55 1.82 -6.74
CA LYS A 14 16.02 1.20 -5.51
C LYS A 14 16.59 1.85 -4.26
N LEU A 15 17.88 2.16 -4.25
CA LEU A 15 18.54 2.85 -3.13
C LEU A 15 18.02 4.28 -2.96
N ILE A 16 17.79 5.02 -4.05
CA ILE A 16 17.19 6.36 -4.00
C ILE A 16 15.79 6.31 -3.40
N ILE A 17 14.95 5.37 -3.87
CA ILE A 17 13.59 5.18 -3.33
C ILE A 17 13.65 4.95 -1.82
N ILE A 18 14.49 4.03 -1.36
CA ILE A 18 14.62 3.72 0.07
C ILE A 18 15.16 4.90 0.86
N GLY A 19 16.13 5.64 0.33
CA GLY A 19 16.64 6.86 0.97
C GLY A 19 15.54 7.90 1.17
N LEU A 20 14.71 8.14 0.15
CA LEU A 20 13.57 9.05 0.24
C LEU A 20 12.50 8.55 1.22
N GLU A 21 12.19 7.25 1.22
CA GLU A 21 11.26 6.64 2.18
C GLU A 21 11.74 6.78 3.63
N ILE A 22 13.04 6.66 3.90
CA ILE A 22 13.63 6.89 5.23
C ILE A 22 13.43 8.35 5.66
N VAL A 23 13.61 9.31 4.74
CA VAL A 23 13.35 10.73 5.02
C VAL A 23 11.88 10.96 5.35
N LEU A 24 10.96 10.37 4.59
CA LEU A 24 9.52 10.47 4.85
C LEU A 24 9.12 9.82 6.19
N LEU A 25 9.73 8.68 6.52
CA LEU A 25 9.52 8.00 7.80
C LEU A 25 10.03 8.86 8.97
N TYR A 26 11.18 9.54 8.80
CA TYR A 26 11.67 10.51 9.77
C TYR A 26 10.73 11.70 9.94
N LEU A 27 10.16 12.22 8.85
CA LEU A 27 9.16 13.30 8.92
C LEU A 27 7.89 12.84 9.66
N ALA A 28 7.41 11.62 9.41
CA ALA A 28 6.30 11.05 10.16
C ALA A 28 6.62 10.90 11.65
N TYR A 29 7.83 10.47 11.98
CA TYR A 29 8.33 10.44 13.37
C TYR A 29 8.36 11.83 14.00
N PHE A 30 8.88 12.82 13.29
CA PHE A 30 8.92 14.21 13.76
C PHE A 30 7.51 14.75 14.05
N ILE A 31 6.56 14.50 13.16
CA ILE A 31 5.15 14.87 13.33
C ILE A 31 4.56 14.19 14.56
N ALA A 32 4.74 12.87 14.68
CA ALA A 32 4.14 12.09 15.76
C ALA A 32 4.72 12.44 17.15
N PHE A 33 6.03 12.69 17.28
CA PHE A 33 6.70 12.70 18.59
C PHE A 33 7.52 13.96 18.93
N LYS A 34 7.92 14.78 17.95
CA LYS A 34 8.83 15.94 18.19
C LYS A 34 8.13 17.29 17.99
N LYS A 35 6.89 17.42 18.48
CA LYS A 35 6.02 18.60 18.28
C LYS A 35 5.74 18.96 16.81
N GLY A 36 6.14 18.11 15.86
CA GLY A 36 5.94 18.40 14.44
C GLY A 36 4.46 18.53 14.07
N GLY A 37 3.58 17.73 14.69
CA GLY A 37 2.14 17.89 14.53
C GLY A 37 1.66 19.27 14.95
N THR A 38 1.97 19.73 16.17
CA THR A 38 1.63 21.09 16.63
C THR A 38 2.15 22.15 15.67
N THR A 39 3.40 22.03 15.20
CA THR A 39 3.97 22.97 14.22
C THR A 39 3.16 23.02 12.92
N VAL A 40 2.82 21.86 12.35
CA VAL A 40 2.04 21.78 11.11
C VAL A 40 0.65 22.39 11.27
N TYR A 41 -0.06 22.05 12.35
CA TYR A 41 -1.40 22.60 12.59
C TYR A 41 -1.36 24.12 12.86
N ASN A 42 -0.34 24.62 13.55
CA ASN A 42 -0.15 26.05 13.77
C ASN A 42 0.06 26.84 12.47
N TRP A 43 0.67 26.25 11.43
CA TRP A 43 0.79 26.90 10.12
C TRP A 43 -0.57 27.21 9.48
N PHE A 44 -1.60 26.45 9.85
CA PHE A 44 -2.99 26.67 9.42
C PHE A 44 -3.83 27.41 10.47
N GLY A 45 -3.21 27.95 11.53
CA GLY A 45 -3.91 28.64 12.60
C GLY A 45 -4.77 27.73 13.49
N ILE A 46 -4.54 26.42 13.46
CA ILE A 46 -5.29 25.43 14.24
C ILE A 46 -4.49 25.10 15.52
N ASN A 47 -5.04 25.45 16.68
CA ASN A 47 -4.44 25.05 17.96
C ASN A 47 -4.84 23.61 18.28
N ILE A 48 -3.87 22.70 18.14
CA ILE A 48 -4.05 21.28 18.46
C ILE A 48 -3.09 20.87 19.57
N GLN A 49 -3.61 20.09 20.51
CA GLN A 49 -2.78 19.44 21.52
C GLN A 49 -2.39 18.05 21.05
N GLU A 50 -1.28 17.55 21.58
CA GLU A 50 -0.87 16.19 21.30
C GLU A 50 -1.89 15.18 21.85
N GLY A 51 -2.18 14.18 21.01
CA GLY A 51 -3.12 13.12 21.31
C GLY A 51 -2.53 11.99 22.14
N ASN A 52 -3.32 10.92 22.27
CA ASN A 52 -2.94 9.69 22.93
C ASN A 52 -1.61 9.13 22.37
N LEU A 53 -0.62 8.93 23.25
CA LEU A 53 0.71 8.48 22.86
C LEU A 53 0.70 7.09 22.21
N MET A 54 -0.06 6.14 22.77
CA MET A 54 -0.11 4.77 22.24
C MET A 54 -0.69 4.73 20.83
N ARG A 55 -1.73 5.52 20.56
CA ARG A 55 -2.29 5.68 19.22
C ARG A 55 -1.24 6.18 18.22
N ARG A 56 -0.48 7.21 18.58
CA ARG A 56 0.63 7.75 17.75
C ARG A 56 1.72 6.70 17.51
N ILE A 57 2.07 5.91 18.53
CA ILE A 57 3.02 4.78 18.41
C ILE A 57 2.50 3.73 17.43
N ILE A 58 1.22 3.37 17.50
CA ILE A 58 0.62 2.37 16.59
C ILE A 58 0.64 2.87 15.14
N ILE A 59 0.18 4.10 14.90
CA ILE A 59 0.19 4.73 13.57
C ILE A 59 1.61 4.80 13.00
N PHE A 60 2.59 5.18 13.81
CA PHE A 60 3.98 5.21 13.36
C PHE A 60 4.55 3.80 13.10
N SER A 61 4.16 2.82 13.91
CA SER A 61 4.54 1.41 13.74
C SER A 61 3.98 0.83 12.44
N PHE A 62 2.77 1.23 12.03
CA PHE A 62 2.25 0.91 10.69
C PHE A 62 3.17 1.47 9.60
N SER A 63 3.71 2.68 9.76
CA SER A 63 4.62 3.29 8.76
C SER A 63 5.91 2.48 8.65
N ILE A 64 6.45 2.01 9.78
CA ILE A 64 7.63 1.13 9.81
C ILE A 64 7.32 -0.20 9.09
N ILE A 65 6.19 -0.83 9.39
CA ILE A 65 5.80 -2.10 8.77
C ILE A 65 5.64 -1.94 7.25
N VAL A 66 4.99 -0.86 6.81
CA VAL A 66 4.81 -0.54 5.38
C VAL A 66 6.17 -0.31 4.73
N PHE A 67 7.05 0.49 5.32
CA PHE A 67 8.41 0.73 4.84
C PHE A 67 9.20 -0.58 4.67
N LEU A 68 9.18 -1.46 5.67
CA LEU A 68 9.87 -2.75 5.61
C LEU A 68 9.29 -3.63 4.50
N ARG A 69 7.97 -3.70 4.38
CA ARG A 69 7.27 -4.48 3.34
C ARG A 69 7.59 -3.99 1.94
N ILE A 70 7.59 -2.68 1.70
CA ILE A 70 7.90 -2.09 0.39
C ILE A 70 9.37 -2.24 0.05
N SER A 71 10.26 -2.04 1.03
CA SER A 71 11.70 -2.27 0.85
C SER A 71 11.96 -3.71 0.41
N PHE A 72 11.35 -4.67 1.12
CA PHE A 72 11.39 -6.08 0.74
C PHE A 72 10.83 -6.33 -0.66
N ALA A 73 9.61 -5.86 -0.95
CA ALA A 73 8.96 -6.05 -2.25
C ALA A 73 9.77 -5.45 -3.41
N THR A 74 10.38 -4.30 -3.19
CA THR A 74 11.22 -3.60 -4.17
C THR A 74 12.45 -4.42 -4.54
N PHE A 75 13.10 -5.07 -3.58
CA PHE A 75 14.25 -5.93 -3.88
C PHE A 75 13.87 -7.31 -4.41
N VAL A 76 12.78 -7.90 -3.91
CA VAL A 76 12.43 -9.29 -4.20
C VAL A 76 11.50 -9.42 -5.40
N PHE A 77 10.43 -8.62 -5.46
CA PHE A 77 9.37 -8.77 -6.47
C PHE A 77 9.62 -7.92 -7.72
N VAL A 78 10.22 -6.72 -7.58
CA VAL A 78 10.46 -5.82 -8.72
C VAL A 78 11.74 -6.22 -9.48
N LYS A 79 11.55 -6.92 -10.61
CA LYS A 79 12.62 -7.36 -11.53
C LYS A 79 12.72 -6.56 -12.84
N ARG A 80 11.72 -5.71 -13.11
CA ARG A 80 11.72 -4.82 -14.29
C ARG A 80 12.65 -3.64 -14.06
N ARG A 81 13.10 -3.01 -15.15
CA ARG A 81 13.74 -1.70 -15.07
C ARG A 81 12.80 -0.69 -14.41
N ILE A 82 13.32 0.04 -13.44
CA ILE A 82 12.64 1.17 -12.80
C ILE A 82 13.07 2.43 -13.58
N PRO A 83 12.13 3.10 -14.29
CA PRO A 83 12.33 4.44 -14.86
C PRO A 83 12.72 5.44 -13.77
N PHE A 84 13.48 6.47 -14.13
CA PHE A 84 13.97 7.41 -13.13
C PHE A 84 12.83 8.22 -12.50
N GLU A 85 11.74 8.45 -13.24
CA GLU A 85 10.55 9.16 -12.76
C GLU A 85 9.85 8.41 -11.61
N GLU A 86 9.96 7.07 -11.60
CA GLU A 86 9.44 6.24 -10.50
C GLU A 86 10.22 6.42 -9.20
N THR A 87 11.48 6.87 -9.26
CA THR A 87 12.28 7.07 -8.05
C THR A 87 11.77 8.19 -7.16
N ILE A 88 11.02 9.13 -7.72
CA ILE A 88 10.44 10.27 -7.01
C ILE A 88 8.94 10.05 -6.80
N SER A 89 8.22 9.65 -7.84
CA SER A 89 6.75 9.50 -7.76
C SER A 89 6.30 8.41 -6.80
N VAL A 90 7.05 7.31 -6.64
CA VAL A 90 6.70 6.25 -5.69
C VAL A 90 6.81 6.74 -4.24
N PRO A 91 7.95 7.31 -3.77
CA PRO A 91 8.01 7.90 -2.44
C PRO A 91 6.97 8.98 -2.16
N ILE A 92 6.67 9.85 -3.14
CA ILE A 92 5.63 10.86 -2.98
C ILE A 92 4.26 10.23 -2.70
N ALA A 93 3.93 9.12 -3.35
CA ALA A 93 2.70 8.40 -3.06
C ALA A 93 2.68 7.85 -1.62
N PHE A 94 3.80 7.36 -1.10
CA PHE A 94 3.92 6.89 0.29
C PHE A 94 3.95 8.02 1.32
N ALA A 95 4.36 9.23 0.94
CA ALA A 95 4.26 10.41 1.79
C ALA A 95 2.81 10.64 2.25
N LEU A 96 1.82 10.39 1.38
CA LEU A 96 0.40 10.49 1.74
C LEU A 96 0.04 9.60 2.93
N TYR A 97 0.63 8.40 3.02
CA TYR A 97 0.35 7.48 4.11
C TYR A 97 1.16 7.83 5.36
N TYR A 98 2.49 7.99 5.25
CA TYR A 98 3.33 8.23 6.41
C TYR A 98 3.05 9.59 7.06
N ILE A 99 3.00 10.64 6.26
CA ILE A 99 2.80 12.01 6.75
C ILE A 99 1.31 12.26 6.97
N GLY A 100 0.46 11.90 6.01
CA GLY A 100 -0.98 12.17 6.11
C GLY A 100 -1.61 11.54 7.34
N PHE A 101 -1.39 10.24 7.59
CA PHE A 101 -1.96 9.60 8.78
C PHE A 101 -1.29 10.02 10.09
N ALA A 102 0.01 10.38 10.07
CA ALA A 102 0.66 10.97 11.25
C ALA A 102 0.03 12.32 11.64
N ILE A 103 -0.35 13.14 10.65
CA ILE A 103 -1.08 14.40 10.87
C ILE A 103 -2.49 14.11 11.39
N PHE A 104 -3.28 13.30 10.67
CA PHE A 104 -4.68 13.03 11.04
C PHE A 104 -4.82 12.37 12.42
N GLY A 105 -3.88 11.49 12.79
CA GLY A 105 -3.86 10.83 14.08
C GLY A 105 -3.20 11.62 15.22
N TYR A 106 -2.67 12.82 14.95
CA TYR A 106 -1.84 13.55 15.91
C TYR A 106 -2.59 13.95 17.19
N GLY A 107 -3.78 14.52 17.06
CA GLY A 107 -4.50 15.14 18.17
C GLY A 107 -5.61 14.31 18.81
N SER A 108 -5.80 13.05 18.40
CA SER A 108 -6.86 12.21 18.96
C SER A 108 -6.51 11.73 20.36
N ASN A 109 -7.29 12.18 21.36
CA ASN A 109 -7.14 11.79 22.77
C ASN A 109 -8.01 10.60 23.17
N ALA A 110 -8.76 10.00 22.23
CA ALA A 110 -9.61 8.85 22.52
C ALA A 110 -8.78 7.67 23.08
N PRO A 111 -9.21 7.06 24.20
CA PRO A 111 -8.55 5.86 24.73
C PRO A 111 -8.59 4.75 23.69
N LEU A 112 -7.64 3.82 23.78
CA LEU A 112 -7.65 2.67 22.89
C LEU A 112 -8.86 1.79 23.20
N GLY A 113 -9.61 1.45 22.16
CA GLY A 113 -10.82 0.64 22.27
C GLY A 113 -10.96 -0.38 21.15
N ILE A 114 -12.15 -1.01 21.09
CA ILE A 114 -12.45 -2.06 20.11
C ILE A 114 -12.24 -1.61 18.65
N ILE A 115 -12.51 -0.34 18.35
CA ILE A 115 -12.31 0.26 17.03
C ILE A 115 -10.82 0.22 16.65
N ASP A 116 -9.92 0.46 17.61
CA ASP A 116 -8.48 0.48 17.36
C ASP A 116 -7.92 -0.92 17.13
N TYR A 117 -8.34 -1.89 17.93
CA TYR A 117 -7.98 -3.29 17.70
C TYR A 117 -8.52 -3.81 16.37
N THR A 118 -9.71 -3.37 15.97
CA THR A 118 -10.28 -3.68 14.65
C THR A 118 -9.43 -3.07 13.53
N GLY A 119 -9.02 -1.80 13.66
CA GLY A 119 -8.15 -1.15 12.69
C GLY A 119 -6.76 -1.82 12.58
N ILE A 120 -6.19 -2.26 13.71
CA ILE A 120 -4.95 -3.06 13.72
C ILE A 120 -5.15 -4.40 13.00
N ALA A 121 -6.23 -5.12 13.29
CA ALA A 121 -6.52 -6.39 12.64
C ALA A 121 -6.69 -6.21 11.12
N ILE A 122 -7.44 -5.19 10.69
CA ILE A 122 -7.61 -4.83 9.28
C ILE A 122 -6.27 -4.49 8.64
N PHE A 123 -5.42 -3.70 9.32
CA PHE A 123 -4.09 -3.33 8.84
C PHE A 123 -3.20 -4.54 8.60
N LEU A 124 -3.12 -5.44 9.58
CA LEU A 124 -2.29 -6.64 9.49
C LEU A 124 -2.81 -7.61 8.45
N PHE A 125 -4.13 -7.80 8.37
CA PHE A 125 -4.75 -8.67 7.39
C PHE A 125 -4.57 -8.15 5.96
N GLY A 126 -4.79 -6.85 5.72
CA GLY A 126 -4.52 -6.22 4.43
C GLY A 126 -3.05 -6.33 4.03
N SER A 127 -2.15 -6.13 5.00
CA SER A 127 -0.71 -6.28 4.80
C SER A 127 -0.32 -7.71 4.40
N TYR A 128 -0.92 -8.70 5.06
CA TYR A 128 -0.76 -10.11 4.72
C TYR A 128 -1.26 -10.42 3.31
N LEU A 129 -2.50 -10.04 2.97
CA LEU A 129 -3.08 -10.30 1.66
C LEU A 129 -2.22 -9.73 0.53
N ASN A 130 -1.73 -8.49 0.68
CA ASN A 130 -0.87 -7.88 -0.31
C ASN A 130 0.47 -8.61 -0.47
N THR A 131 1.26 -8.73 0.60
CA THR A 131 2.63 -9.28 0.48
C THR A 131 2.62 -10.78 0.21
N PHE A 132 1.72 -11.54 0.84
CA PHE A 132 1.69 -12.99 0.69
C PHE A 132 1.16 -13.42 -0.68
N SER A 133 0.14 -12.75 -1.23
CA SER A 133 -0.34 -13.06 -2.58
C SER A 133 0.76 -12.85 -3.63
N GLU A 134 1.52 -11.75 -3.51
CA GLU A 134 2.68 -11.49 -4.36
C GLU A 134 3.78 -12.54 -4.19
N TYR A 135 4.05 -12.97 -2.96
CA TYR A 135 5.00 -14.04 -2.69
C TYR A 135 4.57 -15.36 -3.36
N GLN A 136 3.30 -15.76 -3.21
CA GLN A 136 2.76 -16.98 -3.83
C GLN A 136 2.94 -16.94 -5.35
N ARG A 137 2.56 -15.82 -5.98
CA ARG A 137 2.71 -15.60 -7.43
C ARG A 137 4.18 -15.58 -7.85
N HIS A 138 5.04 -14.94 -7.06
CA HIS A 138 6.48 -14.84 -7.34
C HIS A 138 7.14 -16.22 -7.32
N THR A 139 6.84 -17.04 -6.31
CA THR A 139 7.40 -18.40 -6.17
C THR A 139 6.91 -19.30 -7.29
N TRP A 140 5.62 -19.28 -7.61
CA TRP A 140 5.05 -20.07 -8.71
C TRP A 140 5.69 -19.72 -10.07
N LYS A 141 5.95 -18.42 -10.34
CA LYS A 141 6.60 -17.96 -11.57
C LYS A 141 8.09 -18.33 -11.70
N LYS A 142 8.74 -18.89 -10.66
CA LYS A 142 10.13 -19.35 -10.74
C LYS A 142 10.25 -20.70 -11.44
N ASP A 143 9.20 -21.51 -11.43
CA ASP A 143 9.17 -22.79 -12.09
C ASP A 143 9.14 -22.62 -13.62
N PRO A 144 10.11 -23.20 -14.36
CA PRO A 144 10.14 -23.17 -15.83
C PRO A 144 8.85 -23.68 -16.48
N GLU A 145 8.16 -24.65 -15.87
CA GLU A 145 6.93 -25.24 -16.38
C GLU A 145 5.75 -24.25 -16.38
N ASN A 146 5.86 -23.16 -15.61
CA ASN A 146 4.85 -22.12 -15.51
C ASN A 146 5.10 -20.95 -16.48
N LYS A 147 6.14 -21.04 -17.33
CA LYS A 147 6.44 -20.00 -18.32
C LYS A 147 5.28 -19.84 -19.31
N GLY A 148 4.80 -18.60 -19.45
CA GLY A 148 3.67 -18.28 -20.34
C GLY A 148 2.28 -18.57 -19.75
N LYS A 149 2.19 -19.17 -18.57
CA LYS A 149 0.93 -19.45 -17.89
C LYS A 149 0.51 -18.27 -16.99
N LEU A 150 -0.79 -18.03 -16.88
CA LEU A 150 -1.39 -17.07 -15.96
C LEU A 150 -1.52 -17.67 -14.55
N TYR A 151 -1.25 -16.87 -13.53
CA TYR A 151 -1.39 -17.29 -12.13
C TYR A 151 -2.81 -17.00 -11.62
N THR A 152 -3.57 -18.05 -11.31
CA THR A 152 -5.01 -17.95 -10.95
C THR A 152 -5.38 -18.72 -9.67
N ILE A 153 -4.39 -19.27 -8.95
CA ILE A 153 -4.61 -20.15 -7.78
C ILE A 153 -4.40 -19.41 -6.45
N ASN A 154 -4.65 -20.10 -5.34
CA ASN A 154 -4.49 -19.60 -3.97
C ASN A 154 -5.28 -18.30 -3.72
N LEU A 155 -4.66 -17.24 -3.18
CA LEU A 155 -5.38 -15.99 -2.89
C LEU A 155 -5.96 -15.33 -4.14
N PHE A 156 -5.32 -15.50 -5.29
CA PHE A 156 -5.79 -14.96 -6.56
C PHE A 156 -7.11 -15.62 -7.01
N LYS A 157 -7.42 -16.85 -6.60
CA LYS A 157 -8.71 -17.48 -6.94
C LYS A 157 -9.93 -16.77 -6.34
N TYR A 158 -9.74 -15.94 -5.31
CA TYR A 158 -10.81 -15.20 -4.64
C TYR A 158 -10.99 -13.79 -5.20
N SER A 159 -9.92 -13.18 -5.70
CA SER A 159 -9.93 -11.87 -6.36
C SER A 159 -8.74 -11.74 -7.32
N MET A 160 -9.01 -11.30 -8.55
CA MET A 160 -7.99 -11.11 -9.58
C MET A 160 -6.91 -10.11 -9.15
N HIS A 161 -7.29 -9.11 -8.34
CA HIS A 161 -6.44 -8.06 -7.82
C HIS A 161 -6.38 -8.09 -6.29
N ILE A 162 -6.28 -9.28 -5.69
CA ILE A 162 -6.26 -9.48 -4.23
C ILE A 162 -5.15 -8.69 -3.53
N ASN A 163 -4.03 -8.45 -4.21
CA ASN A 163 -2.93 -7.63 -3.71
C ASN A 163 -3.34 -6.15 -3.54
N TYR A 164 -4.10 -5.60 -4.50
CA TYR A 164 -4.67 -4.25 -4.41
C TYR A 164 -5.76 -4.17 -3.33
N PHE A 165 -6.54 -5.24 -3.16
CA PHE A 165 -7.52 -5.30 -2.08
C PHE A 165 -6.83 -5.29 -0.71
N GLY A 166 -5.73 -6.05 -0.58
CA GLY A 166 -4.85 -5.95 0.58
C GLY A 166 -4.33 -4.54 0.82
N ASP A 167 -3.95 -3.83 -0.26
CA ASP A 167 -3.54 -2.42 -0.18
C ASP A 167 -4.63 -1.50 0.35
N LEU A 168 -5.85 -1.62 -0.18
CA LEU A 168 -6.99 -0.87 0.30
C LEU A 168 -7.26 -1.14 1.79
N LEU A 169 -7.23 -2.42 2.21
CA LEU A 169 -7.48 -2.78 3.59
C LEU A 169 -6.45 -2.18 4.55
N TRP A 170 -5.15 -2.27 4.26
CA TRP A 170 -4.19 -1.72 5.22
C TRP A 170 -4.26 -0.18 5.30
N VAL A 171 -4.64 0.51 4.24
CA VAL A 171 -4.93 1.96 4.28
C VAL A 171 -6.21 2.27 5.07
N ILE A 172 -7.25 1.43 4.98
CA ILE A 172 -8.44 1.54 5.84
C ILE A 172 -8.07 1.37 7.32
N GLY A 173 -7.24 0.38 7.64
CA GLY A 173 -6.76 0.15 9.01
C GLY A 173 -6.07 1.39 9.59
N TYR A 174 -5.25 2.07 8.78
CA TYR A 174 -4.68 3.38 9.14
C TYR A 174 -5.74 4.43 9.46
N ALA A 175 -6.70 4.62 8.54
CA ALA A 175 -7.74 5.63 8.67
C ALA A 175 -8.56 5.44 9.96
N VAL A 176 -8.95 4.19 10.26
CA VAL A 176 -9.65 3.82 11.49
C VAL A 176 -8.88 4.24 12.74
N LEU A 177 -7.56 3.99 12.77
CA LEU A 177 -6.71 4.33 13.92
C LEU A 177 -6.58 5.84 14.17
N THR A 178 -6.85 6.69 13.18
CA THR A 178 -6.76 8.15 13.38
C THR A 178 -7.91 8.72 14.20
N HIS A 179 -9.07 8.04 14.24
CA HIS A 179 -10.34 8.59 14.75
C HIS A 179 -10.70 9.94 14.10
N ASN A 180 -10.27 10.15 12.86
CA ASN A 180 -10.51 11.37 12.12
C ASN A 180 -11.24 11.03 10.81
N VAL A 181 -12.47 11.51 10.68
CA VAL A 181 -13.32 11.21 9.51
C VAL A 181 -12.69 11.70 8.19
N TYR A 182 -11.91 12.79 8.22
CA TYR A 182 -11.24 13.30 7.04
C TYR A 182 -10.14 12.37 6.53
N SER A 183 -9.59 11.50 7.38
CA SER A 183 -8.61 10.50 6.95
C SER A 183 -9.21 9.47 5.97
N ALA A 184 -10.54 9.29 5.95
CA ALA A 184 -11.23 8.37 5.06
C ALA A 184 -11.14 8.76 3.58
N TRP A 185 -10.80 10.02 3.27
CA TRP A 185 -10.52 10.44 1.90
C TRP A 185 -9.32 9.72 1.27
N ILE A 186 -8.33 9.32 2.07
CA ILE A 186 -7.14 8.60 1.59
C ILE A 186 -7.51 7.20 1.03
N PRO A 187 -8.15 6.28 1.79
CA PRO A 187 -8.57 4.98 1.26
C PRO A 187 -9.63 5.12 0.16
N LEU A 188 -10.51 6.13 0.22
CA LEU A 188 -11.47 6.39 -0.85
C LEU A 188 -10.76 6.75 -2.16
N PHE A 189 -9.80 7.68 -2.12
CA PHE A 189 -8.99 8.02 -3.27
C PHE A 189 -8.24 6.79 -3.81
N LEU A 190 -7.65 5.97 -2.92
CA LEU A 190 -6.96 4.75 -3.32
C LEU A 190 -7.91 3.74 -4.01
N TYR A 191 -9.10 3.55 -3.47
CA TYR A 191 -10.13 2.70 -4.07
C TYR A 191 -10.46 3.18 -5.49
N LEU A 192 -10.75 4.47 -5.66
CA LEU A 192 -11.06 5.04 -6.97
C LEU A 192 -9.87 4.91 -7.93
N PHE A 193 -8.66 5.17 -7.45
CA PHE A 193 -7.45 5.03 -8.25
C PHE A 193 -7.25 3.59 -8.74
N PHE A 194 -7.48 2.60 -7.89
CA PHE A 194 -7.42 1.21 -8.29
C PHE A 194 -8.55 0.81 -9.23
N ALA A 195 -9.80 1.10 -8.88
CA ALA A 195 -10.97 0.67 -9.63
C ALA A 195 -11.02 1.27 -11.06
N TYR A 196 -10.62 2.54 -11.20
CA TYR A 196 -10.78 3.28 -12.46
C TYR A 196 -9.49 3.45 -13.27
N PHE A 197 -8.30 3.30 -12.67
CA PHE A 197 -7.04 3.51 -13.39
C PHE A 197 -6.15 2.27 -13.40
N ASN A 198 -5.75 1.74 -12.23
CA ASN A 198 -4.76 0.66 -12.19
C ASN A 198 -5.33 -0.68 -12.65
N ILE A 199 -6.51 -1.06 -12.17
CA ILE A 199 -7.13 -2.34 -12.53
C ILE A 199 -7.48 -2.39 -14.01
N PRO A 200 -8.16 -1.40 -14.62
CA PRO A 200 -8.44 -1.44 -16.05
C PRO A 200 -7.18 -1.57 -16.91
N LYS A 201 -6.13 -0.79 -16.58
CA LYS A 201 -4.85 -0.87 -17.30
C LYS A 201 -4.18 -2.23 -17.17
N LEU A 202 -4.23 -2.84 -15.98
CA LEU A 202 -3.67 -4.17 -15.75
C LEU A 202 -4.49 -5.26 -16.44
N ASP A 203 -5.82 -5.15 -16.43
CA ASP A 203 -6.73 -6.06 -17.13
C ASP A 203 -6.43 -6.06 -18.63
N THR A 204 -6.32 -4.90 -19.28
CA THR A 204 -5.97 -4.79 -20.72
C THR A 204 -4.64 -5.48 -21.03
N TYR A 205 -3.62 -5.25 -20.19
CA TYR A 205 -2.33 -5.94 -20.35
C TYR A 205 -2.46 -7.47 -20.22
N LEU A 206 -3.27 -7.95 -19.28
CA LEU A 206 -3.47 -9.39 -19.07
C LEU A 206 -4.26 -10.02 -20.23
N GLU A 207 -5.23 -9.30 -20.79
CA GLU A 207 -5.96 -9.71 -22.01
C GLU A 207 -5.01 -9.89 -23.18
N GLU A 208 -4.16 -8.90 -23.45
CA GLU A 208 -3.22 -8.95 -24.57
C GLU A 208 -2.21 -10.10 -24.41
N LYS A 209 -1.70 -10.30 -23.19
CA LYS A 209 -0.63 -11.27 -22.93
C LYS A 209 -1.10 -12.70 -22.81
N TYR A 210 -2.18 -12.93 -22.07
CA TYR A 210 -2.64 -14.28 -21.70
C TYR A 210 -3.89 -14.72 -22.45
N LYS A 211 -4.52 -13.82 -23.20
CA LYS A 211 -5.64 -14.10 -24.13
C LYS A 211 -6.72 -14.95 -23.46
N GLU A 212 -6.99 -16.14 -23.99
CA GLU A 212 -8.04 -17.05 -23.51
C GLU A 212 -7.89 -17.42 -22.03
N GLN A 213 -6.66 -17.58 -21.51
CA GLN A 213 -6.45 -17.89 -20.08
C GLN A 213 -7.01 -16.79 -19.17
N PHE A 214 -6.89 -15.52 -19.58
CA PHE A 214 -7.43 -14.41 -18.81
C PHE A 214 -8.93 -14.25 -19.00
N SER A 215 -9.44 -14.51 -20.21
CA SER A 215 -10.89 -14.55 -20.46
C SER A 215 -11.59 -15.60 -19.60
N ASP A 216 -11.00 -16.79 -19.48
CA ASP A 216 -11.51 -17.86 -18.61
C ASP A 216 -11.45 -17.46 -17.13
N TYR A 217 -10.31 -16.93 -16.68
CA TYR A 217 -10.13 -16.48 -15.30
C TYR A 217 -11.16 -15.42 -14.87
N LYS A 218 -11.45 -14.46 -15.76
CA LYS A 218 -12.45 -13.40 -15.55
C LYS A 218 -13.87 -13.93 -15.34
N LYS A 219 -14.22 -15.09 -15.92
CA LYS A 219 -15.57 -15.68 -15.76
C LYS A 219 -15.79 -16.25 -14.36
N HIS A 220 -14.72 -16.72 -13.73
CA HIS A 220 -14.80 -17.47 -12.48
C HIS A 220 -14.34 -16.68 -11.25
N THR A 221 -13.65 -15.56 -11.44
CA THR A 221 -13.02 -14.80 -10.34
C THR A 221 -13.44 -13.35 -10.33
N LYS A 222 -13.81 -12.85 -9.15
CA LYS A 222 -14.13 -11.43 -8.93
C LYS A 222 -12.91 -10.54 -9.14
N LYS A 223 -13.11 -9.30 -9.55
CA LYS A 223 -12.06 -8.41 -10.00
C LYS A 223 -11.23 -7.88 -8.84
N PHE A 224 -11.85 -7.33 -7.82
CA PHE A 224 -11.19 -6.54 -6.80
C PHE A 224 -11.57 -6.97 -5.37
N ILE A 225 -12.84 -6.92 -5.01
CA ILE A 225 -13.33 -7.28 -3.67
C ILE A 225 -13.83 -8.73 -3.71
N PRO A 226 -13.22 -9.65 -2.94
CA PRO A 226 -13.63 -11.04 -2.91
C PRO A 226 -15.13 -11.21 -2.72
N PHE A 227 -15.72 -12.09 -3.53
CA PHE A 227 -17.15 -12.43 -3.53
C PHE A 227 -18.13 -11.31 -3.93
N ILE A 228 -17.68 -10.06 -4.09
CA ILE A 228 -18.54 -8.90 -4.37
C ILE A 228 -18.29 -8.39 -5.79
N TYR A 229 -17.10 -7.85 -6.04
CA TYR A 229 -16.76 -7.11 -7.27
C TYR A 229 -15.46 -7.60 -7.85
#